data_AF-A0A0L0FAS7-F1
#
_entry.id   AF-A0A0L0FAS7-F1
#
_cell.length_a   1.000
_cell.length_b   1.000
_cell.length_c   1.000
_cell.angle_alpha   90.00
_cell.angle_beta   90.00
_cell.angle_gamma   90.00
#
_symmetry.space_group_name_H-M   'P 1'
#
loop_
_entity.id
_entity.type
_entity.pdbx_description
1 polymer ?
#
loop_
_entity_poly.entity_id
_entity_poly.type
_entity_poly.pdbx_seq_one_letter_code
_entity_poly.pdbx_strand_id
1 'polypeptide(L)'
;MVVRYNPKRPAQALMRYNGTLWEEVLKDPWFWFFLGVNVTFMVLRYTDVLLKKDAPAIPASTLAIIGSLVSFSSVFFVNDVYKRFHDQ
;
A
#
# COMPACT_ATOMS: atom_id res chain seq x y z
N MET A 1 -1.61 11.37 -20.66
CA MET A 1 -0.67 10.70 -21.60
C MET A 1 -0.94 9.21 -21.55
N VAL A 2 -1.23 8.53 -22.66
CA VAL A 2 -1.54 7.08 -22.67
C VAL A 2 -0.25 6.29 -22.51
N VAL A 3 -0.10 5.54 -21.42
CA VAL A 3 1.12 4.76 -21.14
C VAL A 3 0.99 3.36 -21.72
N ARG A 4 1.93 2.99 -22.61
CA ARG A 4 1.96 1.65 -23.22
C ARG A 4 2.57 0.62 -22.25
N TYR A 5 1.74 -0.30 -21.79
CA TYR A 5 2.10 -1.41 -20.91
C TYR A 5 2.46 -2.66 -21.72
N ASN A 6 3.54 -3.36 -21.33
CA ASN A 6 3.88 -4.68 -21.88
C ASN A 6 3.46 -5.78 -20.88
N PRO A 7 2.40 -6.56 -21.17
CA PRO A 7 1.89 -7.57 -20.24
C PRO A 7 2.86 -8.71 -19.97
N LYS A 8 3.89 -8.91 -20.80
CA LYS A 8 4.89 -9.97 -20.61
C LYS A 8 5.95 -9.60 -19.56
N ARG A 9 5.98 -8.37 -19.05
CA ARG A 9 7.00 -7.88 -18.10
C ARG A 9 6.40 -7.00 -17.00
N PRO A 10 5.51 -7.55 -16.15
CA PRO A 10 4.82 -6.80 -15.10
C PRO A 10 5.79 -6.15 -14.10
N ALA A 11 6.86 -6.86 -13.72
CA ALA A 11 7.87 -6.33 -12.80
C ALA A 11 8.56 -5.06 -13.35
N GLN A 12 8.89 -5.03 -14.65
CA GLN A 12 9.51 -3.85 -15.27
C GLN A 12 8.53 -2.68 -15.37
N ALA A 13 7.24 -2.95 -15.52
CA ALA A 13 6.22 -1.91 -15.54
C ALA A 13 6.01 -1.30 -14.15
N LEU A 14 6.04 -2.11 -13.08
CA LEU A 14 5.94 -1.64 -11.70
C LEU A 14 7.09 -0.73 -11.28
N MET A 15 8.26 -0.88 -11.90
CA MET A 15 9.45 -0.07 -11.59
C MET A 15 9.49 1.27 -12.34
N ARG A 16 8.54 1.53 -13.25
CA ARG A 16 8.48 2.83 -13.95
C ARG A 16 7.89 3.88 -13.03
N TYR A 17 8.42 5.10 -13.07
CA TYR A 17 7.80 6.22 -12.38
C TYR A 17 6.54 6.68 -13.13
N ASN A 18 6.66 6.99 -14.42
CA ASN A 18 5.55 7.52 -15.19
C ASN A 18 4.43 6.49 -15.45
N GLY A 19 3.18 6.87 -15.17
CA GLY A 19 1.98 6.07 -15.35
C GLY A 19 1.80 4.94 -14.34
N THR A 20 2.47 5.03 -13.19
CA THR A 20 2.33 4.05 -12.10
C THR A 20 1.91 4.74 -10.80
N LEU A 21 1.64 3.92 -9.79
CA LEU A 21 1.27 4.34 -8.45
C LEU A 21 2.32 5.29 -7.81
N TRP A 22 3.60 5.20 -8.21
CA TRP A 22 4.69 5.93 -7.58
C TRP A 22 4.57 7.45 -7.72
N GLU A 23 3.96 7.96 -8.80
CA GLU A 23 3.77 9.40 -8.99
C GLU A 23 2.91 10.04 -7.90
N GLU A 24 1.96 9.28 -7.38
CA GLU A 24 1.00 9.75 -6.39
C GLU A 24 1.46 9.37 -4.98
N VAL A 25 1.91 8.12 -4.78
CA VAL A 25 2.32 7.62 -3.46
C VAL A 25 3.54 8.37 -2.90
N LEU A 26 4.51 8.74 -3.74
CA LEU A 26 5.70 9.44 -3.26
C LEU A 26 5.42 10.91 -2.88
N LYS A 27 4.30 11.49 -3.32
CA LYS A 27 3.88 12.84 -2.92
C LYS A 27 3.04 12.84 -1.65
N ASP A 28 2.46 11.69 -1.29
CA ASP A 28 1.57 11.59 -0.14
C ASP A 28 2.36 11.66 1.19
N PRO A 29 2.12 12.67 2.04
CA PRO A 29 2.78 12.76 3.35
C PRO A 29 2.45 11.59 4.27
N TRP A 30 1.27 10.96 4.12
CA TRP A 30 0.90 9.80 4.93
C TRP A 30 1.74 8.58 4.61
N PHE A 31 2.09 8.37 3.33
CA PHE A 31 2.98 7.29 2.94
C PHE A 31 4.33 7.39 3.68
N TRP A 32 4.95 8.58 3.67
CA TRP A 32 6.22 8.81 4.36
C TRP A 32 6.11 8.67 5.88
N PHE A 33 5.01 9.16 6.46
CA PHE A 33 4.74 8.98 7.89
C PHE A 33 4.69 7.51 8.28
N PHE A 34 3.88 6.69 7.60
CA PHE A 34 3.76 5.27 7.91
C PHE A 34 5.05 4.49 7.62
N LEU A 35 5.77 4.85 6.55
CA LEU A 35 7.08 4.28 6.26
C LEU A 35 8.08 4.59 7.38
N GLY A 36 8.17 5.85 7.81
CA GLY A 36 9.06 6.29 8.89
C GLY A 36 8.74 5.61 10.22
N VAL A 37 7.45 5.46 10.55
CA VAL A 37 7.01 4.70 11.73
C VAL A 37 7.47 3.24 11.65
N ASN A 38 7.27 2.56 10.51
CA ASN A 38 7.70 1.17 10.32
C ASN A 38 9.22 1.02 10.47
N VAL A 39 10.00 1.90 9.84
CA VAL A 39 11.47 1.89 9.96
C VAL A 39 11.89 2.12 11.40
N THR A 40 11.25 3.06 12.10
CA THR A 40 11.52 3.33 13.52
C THR A 40 11.26 2.10 14.38
N PHE A 41 10.14 1.40 14.17
CA PHE A 41 9.84 0.15 14.87
C PHE A 41 10.87 -0.95 14.59
N MET A 42 11.34 -1.07 13.34
CA MET A 42 12.40 -2.02 12.99
C MET A 42 13.71 -1.69 13.70
N VAL A 43 14.09 -0.40 13.74
CA VAL A 43 15.30 0.06 14.42
C VAL A 43 15.20 -0.21 15.93
N LEU A 44 14.11 0.20 16.58
CA LEU A 44 13.91 -0.01 18.02
C LEU A 44 13.94 -1.49 18.41
N ARG A 45 13.47 -2.36 17.51
CA ARG A 45 13.52 -3.81 17.67
C ARG A 45 14.91 -4.40 17.42
N TYR A 46 15.69 -3.81 16.53
CA TYR A 46 17.07 -4.21 16.26
C TYR A 46 18.03 -3.77 17.37
N THR A 47 17.79 -2.60 17.98
CA THR A 47 18.59 -2.05 19.07
C THR A 47 18.17 -2.54 20.45
N ASP A 48 17.29 -3.55 20.53
CA ASP A 48 16.74 -4.13 21.77
C ASP A 48 16.08 -3.12 22.75
N VAL A 49 15.74 -1.92 22.27
CA VAL A 49 15.01 -0.91 23.05
C VAL A 49 13.55 -1.31 23.20
N LEU A 50 12.97 -1.92 22.15
CA LEU A 50 11.64 -2.51 22.18
C LEU A 50 11.76 -4.04 22.19
N LEU A 51 11.72 -4.62 23.39
CA LEU A 51 11.72 -6.07 23.55
C LEU A 51 10.42 -6.66 22.97
N LYS A 52 10.50 -7.83 22.32
CA LYS A 52 9.33 -8.47 21.66
C LYS A 52 8.11 -8.65 22.57
N LYS A 53 8.34 -8.76 23.88
CA LYS A 53 7.30 -8.92 24.92
C LYS A 53 6.49 -7.66 25.18
N ASP A 54 7.05 -6.49 24.85
CA ASP A 54 6.45 -5.17 25.12
C ASP A 54 5.75 -4.60 23.88
N ALA A 55 5.88 -5.28 22.72
CA ALA A 55 5.14 -4.91 21.52
C ALA A 55 3.65 -5.28 21.70
N PRO A 56 2.71 -4.35 21.47
CA PRO A 56 1.29 -4.66 21.55
C PRO A 56 0.94 -5.74 20.53
N ALA A 57 0.55 -6.92 21.02
CA ALA A 57 0.10 -8.01 20.17
C ALA A 57 -1.31 -7.69 19.66
N ILE A 58 -1.41 -7.13 18.46
CA ILE A 58 -2.69 -6.98 17.78
C ILE A 58 -3.11 -8.37 17.30
N PRO A 59 -4.29 -8.89 17.70
CA PRO A 59 -4.77 -10.18 17.22
C PRO A 59 -4.88 -10.19 15.70
N ALA A 60 -4.37 -11.24 15.07
CA ALA A 60 -4.45 -11.40 13.62
C ALA A 60 -5.90 -11.37 13.11
N SER A 61 -6.86 -11.82 13.93
CA SER A 61 -8.29 -11.76 13.64
C SER A 61 -8.81 -10.33 13.49
N THR A 62 -8.38 -9.39 14.35
CA THR A 62 -8.75 -7.98 14.26
C THR A 62 -8.22 -7.36 12.97
N LEU A 63 -6.97 -7.69 12.61
CA LEU A 63 -6.35 -7.22 11.38
C LEU A 63 -7.03 -7.80 10.13
N ALA A 64 -7.42 -9.07 10.18
CA ALA A 64 -8.12 -9.74 9.09
C ALA A 64 -9.50 -9.14 8.82
N ILE A 65 -10.28 -8.81 9.86
CA ILE A 65 -11.61 -8.20 9.70
C ILE A 65 -11.50 -6.82 9.03
N ILE A 66 -10.65 -5.95 9.54
CA ILE A 66 -10.45 -4.61 8.99
C ILE A 66 -9.90 -4.70 7.56
N GLY A 67 -8.90 -5.56 7.33
CA GLY A 67 -8.31 -5.77 6.00
C GLY A 67 -9.34 -6.29 4.99
N SER A 68 -10.25 -7.17 5.42
CA SER A 68 -11.32 -7.70 4.57
C SER A 68 -12.34 -6.62 4.19
N LEU A 69 -12.75 -5.79 5.14
CA LEU A 69 -13.67 -4.67 4.89
C LEU A 69 -13.06 -3.64 3.93
N VAL A 70 -11.82 -3.23 4.18
CA VAL A 70 -11.11 -2.27 3.30
C VAL A 70 -10.95 -2.85 1.88
N SER A 71 -10.58 -4.12 1.77
CA SER A 71 -10.42 -4.78 0.48
C SER A 71 -11.75 -4.87 -0.27
N PHE A 72 -12.82 -5.25 0.42
CA PHE A 72 -14.16 -5.30 -0.15
C PHE A 72 -14.60 -3.92 -0.67
N SER A 73 -14.55 -2.88 0.16
CA SER A 73 -14.92 -1.52 -0.24
C SER A 73 -14.08 -1.00 -1.43
N SER A 74 -12.78 -1.30 -1.43
CA SER A 74 -11.87 -0.90 -2.51
C SER A 74 -12.25 -1.56 -3.84
N VAL A 75 -12.63 -2.85 -3.84
CA VAL A 75 -13.05 -3.55 -5.06
C VAL A 75 -14.32 -2.92 -5.65
N PHE A 76 -15.32 -2.60 -4.83
CA PHE A 76 -16.54 -1.94 -5.32
C PHE A 76 -16.23 -0.55 -5.89
N PHE A 77 -15.44 0.23 -5.18
CA PHE A 77 -15.04 1.57 -5.62
C PHE A 77 -14.27 1.54 -6.94
N VAL A 78 -13.24 0.69 -7.04
CA VAL A 78 -12.42 0.57 -8.25
C VAL A 78 -13.26 0.09 -9.44
N ASN A 79 -14.19 -0.85 -9.24
CA ASN A 79 -15.09 -1.29 -10.31
C ASN A 79 -16.02 -0.18 -10.79
N ASP A 80 -16.55 0.65 -9.90
CA ASP A 80 -17.40 1.80 -10.28
C ASP A 80 -16.61 2.85 -11.07
N VAL A 81 -15.42 3.21 -10.59
CA VAL A 81 -14.53 4.16 -11.30
C VAL A 81 -14.11 3.61 -12.66
N TYR A 82 -13.78 2.32 -12.74
CA TYR A 82 -13.37 1.68 -13.99
C TYR A 82 -14.48 1.71 -15.05
N LYS A 83 -15.73 1.44 -14.65
CA LYS A 83 -16.89 1.55 -15.54
C LYS A 83 -17.05 2.97 -16.08
N ARG A 84 -17.06 3.96 -15.19
CA ARG A 84 -17.18 5.38 -15.58
C ARG A 84 -16.06 5.83 -16.51
N PHE A 85 -14.84 5.31 -16.32
CA PHE A 85 -13.71 5.60 -17.20
C PHE A 85 -13.87 5.00 -18.60
N HIS A 86 -14.55 3.85 -18.74
CA HIS A 86 -14.82 3.23 -20.06
C HIS A 86 -15.99 3.88 -20.80
N ASP A 87 -16.92 4.48 -20.06
CA ASP A 87 -18.07 5.18 -20.63
C ASP A 87 -17.73 6.60 -21.16
N GLN A 88 -16.53 7.11 -20.83
CA GLN A 88 -15.99 8.42 -21.24
C GLN A 88 -15.10 8.33 -22.49
#